data_AF-A0A3D2WMC1-F1
#
_entry.id   AF-A0A3D2WMC1-F1
#
_cell.length_a   1.000
_cell.length_b   1.000
_cell.length_c   1.000
_cell.angle_alpha   90.00
_cell.angle_beta   90.00
_cell.angle_gamma   90.00
#
_symmetry.space_group_name_H-M   'P 1'
#
loop_
_entity.id
_entity.type
_entity.pdbx_description
1 polymer ?
#
loop_
_entity_poly.entity_id
_entity_poly.type
_entity_poly.pdbx_seq_one_letter_code
_entity_poly.pdbx_strand_id
1 'polypeptide(L)' 'AYSARNRSASIRIPYVSSPKARRVEVRFPDPTGNPYLSFAALLMAGLDGIKNKIHP' A
#
# COMPACT_ATOMS: atom_id res chain seq x y z
N ALA A 1 6.19 -7.28 3.90
CA ALA A 1 7.39 -6.44 4.13
C ALA A 1 7.26 -5.12 3.37
N TYR A 2 7.62 -4.00 4.01
CA TYR A 2 7.61 -2.67 3.40
C TYR A 2 9.02 -2.06 3.39
N SER A 3 9.33 -1.19 2.43
CA SER A 3 10.61 -0.49 2.40
C SER A 3 10.56 0.81 1.59
N ALA A 4 11.36 1.80 2.00
CA ALA A 4 11.59 3.01 1.21
C ALA A 4 12.64 2.80 0.09
N ARG A 5 13.51 1.78 0.22
CA ARG A 5 14.65 1.56 -0.69
C ARG A 5 14.60 0.20 -1.39
N ASN A 6 14.22 -0.86 -0.68
CA ASN A 6 14.21 -2.22 -1.23
C ASN A 6 13.07 -2.39 -2.25
N ARG A 7 13.42 -2.72 -3.51
CA ARG A 7 12.44 -2.97 -4.58
C ARG A 7 11.90 -4.40 -4.62
N SER A 8 12.43 -5.31 -3.82
CA SER A 8 11.82 -6.64 -3.62
C SER A 8 10.67 -6.61 -2.62
N ALA A 9 10.51 -5.50 -1.87
CA ALA A 9 9.36 -5.30 -1.00
C ALA A 9 8.07 -5.08 -1.83
N SER A 10 7.00 -5.76 -1.42
CA SER A 10 5.68 -5.65 -2.05
C SER A 10 5.00 -4.30 -1.78
N ILE A 11 5.36 -3.63 -0.69
CA ILE A 11 4.90 -2.27 -0.35
C ILE A 11 6.11 -1.32 -0.36
N ARG A 12 6.05 -0.30 -1.20
CA ARG A 12 7.08 0.75 -1.27
C ARG A 12 6.60 2.04 -0.60
N ILE A 13 7.51 2.72 0.08
CA ILE A 13 7.31 4.08 0.60
C ILE A 13 8.13 5.03 -0.28
N PRO A 14 7.53 5.74 -1.25
CA PRO A 14 8.26 6.64 -2.13
C PRO A 14 8.91 7.78 -1.36
N TYR A 15 10.18 8.07 -1.67
CA TYR A 15 10.84 9.26 -1.16
C TYR A 15 10.23 10.51 -1.82
N VAL A 16 9.73 11.42 -0.99
CA VAL A 16 9.10 12.68 -1.42
C VAL A 16 9.58 13.82 -0.54
N SER A 17 9.79 14.99 -1.13
CA SER A 17 10.20 16.19 -0.40
C SER A 17 9.03 16.88 0.31
N SER A 18 7.85 16.87 -0.30
CA SER A 18 6.65 17.49 0.25
C SER A 18 5.88 16.52 1.16
N PRO A 19 5.51 16.93 2.39
CA PRO A 19 4.64 16.14 3.26
C PRO A 19 3.30 15.77 2.63
N LYS A 20 2.75 16.65 1.76
CA LYS A 20 1.47 16.41 1.06
C LYS A 20 1.53 15.24 0.06
N ALA A 21 2.73 14.86 -0.38
CA ALA A 21 2.93 13.77 -1.34
C ALA A 21 3.23 12.41 -0.66
N ARG A 22 3.26 12.36 0.68
CA ARG A 22 3.56 11.15 1.45
C ARG A 22 2.47 10.11 1.24
N ARG A 23 2.85 8.93 0.79
CA ARG A 23 1.94 7.83 0.44
C ARG A 23 2.64 6.48 0.52
N VAL A 24 1.86 5.42 0.38
CA VAL A 24 2.32 4.04 0.21
C VAL A 24 1.97 3.55 -1.19
N GLU A 25 2.76 2.63 -1.73
CA GLU A 25 2.55 2.03 -3.03
C GLU A 25 2.55 0.51 -2.90
N VAL A 26 1.44 -0.10 -3.26
CA VAL A 26 1.23 -1.54 -3.22
C VAL A 26 1.50 -2.09 -4.62
N ARG A 27 2.48 -2.99 -4.77
CA ARG A 27 3.08 -3.36 -6.06
C ARG A 27 2.69 -4.73 -6.61
N PHE A 28 1.96 -5.52 -5.83
CA PHE A 28 1.50 -6.84 -6.24
C PHE A 28 0.22 -6.87 -7.11
N PRO A 29 -0.66 -5.84 -7.13
CA PRO A 29 -1.79 -5.84 -8.06
C PRO A 29 -1.30 -5.77 -9.52
N ASP A 30 -1.92 -6.57 -10.38
CA ASP A 30 -1.63 -6.65 -11.81
C ASP A 30 -2.88 -6.25 -12.64
N PRO A 31 -2.74 -6.00 -13.96
CA PRO A 31 -3.83 -5.49 -14.79
C PRO A 31 -4.88 -6.55 -15.19
N THR A 32 -4.73 -7.81 -14.77
CA THR A 32 -5.70 -8.87 -15.11
C THR A 32 -6.93 -8.87 -14.21
N GLY A 33 -6.85 -8.18 -13.06
CA GLY A 33 -7.93 -8.10 -12.07
C GLY A 33 -8.96 -7.00 -12.34
N ASN A 34 -10.03 -7.01 -11.55
CA ASN A 34 -11.04 -5.95 -11.57
C ASN A 34 -10.57 -4.74 -10.73
N PRO A 35 -10.42 -3.54 -11.33
CA PRO A 35 -9.91 -2.37 -10.61
C PRO A 35 -10.81 -1.93 -9.44
N TYR A 36 -12.13 -2.06 -9.57
CA TYR A 36 -13.07 -1.69 -8.51
C TYR A 36 -12.91 -2.58 -7.29
N LEU A 37 -12.84 -3.90 -7.52
CA LEU A 37 -12.68 -4.87 -6.44
C LEU A 37 -11.29 -4.79 -5.81
N SER A 38 -10.25 -4.61 -6.61
CA SER A 38 -8.88 -4.46 -6.12
C SER A 38 -8.74 -3.25 -5.20
N PHE A 39 -9.26 -2.08 -5.59
CA PHE A 39 -9.20 -0.90 -4.72
C PHE A 39 -10.08 -1.02 -3.48
N ALA A 40 -11.27 -1.61 -3.60
CA ALA A 40 -12.13 -1.86 -2.45
C ALA A 40 -11.46 -2.80 -1.43
N ALA A 41 -10.86 -3.90 -1.90
CA ALA A 41 -10.18 -4.86 -1.03
C ALA A 41 -8.97 -4.24 -0.31
N LEU A 42 -8.16 -3.46 -1.03
CA LEU A 42 -7.01 -2.76 -0.44
C LEU A 42 -7.43 -1.74 0.64
N LEU A 43 -8.53 -1.01 0.41
CA LEU A 43 -9.08 -0.06 1.38
C LEU A 43 -9.57 -0.79 2.64
N MET A 44 -10.35 -1.86 2.46
CA MET A 44 -10.90 -2.62 3.59
C MET A 44 -9.81 -3.26 4.44
N ALA A 45 -8.77 -3.83 3.82
CA ALA A 45 -7.62 -4.36 4.54
C ALA A 45 -6.86 -3.27 5.33
N GLY A 46 -6.70 -2.08 4.76
CA GLY A 46 -6.08 -0.95 5.46
C GLY A 46 -6.91 -0.46 6.65
N LEU A 47 -8.24 -0.34 6.49
CA LEU A 47 -9.14 0.06 7.57
C LEU A 47 -9.16 -0.96 8.70
N ASP A 48 -9.17 -2.26 8.39
CA ASP A 48 -9.12 -3.32 9.39
C ASP A 48 -7.81 -3.27 10.19
N GLY A 49 -6.67 -3.11 9.50
CA GLY A 49 -5.37 -2.94 10.16
C GLY A 49 -5.31 -1.75 11.11
N ILE A 50 -5.95 -0.63 10.76
CA ILE A 50 -6.06 0.55 11.63
C ILE A 50 -6.92 0.24 12.86
N LYS A 51 -8.11 -0.35 12.67
CA LYS A 51 -9.05 -0.67 13.76
C LYS A 51 -8.42 -1.63 14.77
N ASN A 52 -7.73 -2.65 14.27
CA ASN A 52 -7.12 -3.70 15.09
C ASN A 52 -5.67 -3.36 15.52
N LYS A 53 -5.15 -2.18 15.16
CA LYS A 53 -3.78 -1.71 15.46
C LYS A 53 -2.71 -2.76 15.10
N ILE A 54 -2.85 -3.39 13.93
CA ILE A 54 -1.93 -4.43 13.46
C ILE A 54 -0.57 -3.79 13.17
N HIS A 55 0.48 -4.28 13.85
CA HIS A 55 1.85 -3.82 13.60
C HIS A 55 2.36 -4.39 12.26
N PRO A 56 2.91 -3.57 11.34
CA PRO A 56 3.43 -4.00 10.04
C PRO A 56 4.78 -4.74 10.09
#